data_AF-A0A3A4UC05-F1
#
_entry.id   AF-A0A3A4UC05-F1
#
_cell.length_a   1.000
_cell.length_b   1.000
_cell.length_c   1.000
_cell.angle_alpha   90.00
_cell.angle_beta   90.00
_cell.angle_gamma   90.00
#
_symmetry.space_group_name_H-M   'P 1'
#
loop_
_entity.id
_entity.type
_entity.pdbx_description
1 polymer ?
#
loop_
_entity_poly.entity_id
_entity_poly.type
_entity_poly.pdbx_seq_one_letter_code
_entity_poly.pdbx_strand_id
1 'polypeptide(L)'
;MNVILTTLSILIITFIVWLTNKATAFKICPVCAGVSGTWVLLTAGSLLGIVGKNEFSLLTALLMGGTVVGIAYQSEKSWHWANSNPLLWKILFILPGIILTYILLLNMGWKALILEIALLAVALYLIFIRPTTLINKELNASKDLQRIEELKKKLKNCC
;
A
#
# COMPACT_ATOMS: atom_id res chain seq x y z
N MET A 1 -21.11 -10.45 13.03
CA MET A 1 -20.14 -10.13 14.10
C MET A 1 -18.73 -9.92 13.54
N ASN A 2 -18.25 -10.81 12.68
CA ASN A 2 -16.87 -10.82 12.15
C ASN A 2 -16.50 -9.55 11.35
N VAL A 3 -17.42 -9.04 10.53
CA VAL A 3 -17.20 -7.79 9.75
C VAL A 3 -16.97 -6.59 10.67
N ILE A 4 -17.75 -6.44 11.75
CA ILE A 4 -17.62 -5.32 12.68
C ILE A 4 -16.26 -5.35 13.36
N LEU A 5 -15.83 -6.53 13.83
CA LEU A 5 -14.51 -6.71 14.45
C LEU A 5 -13.38 -6.34 13.49
N THR A 6 -13.46 -6.79 12.24
CA THR A 6 -12.47 -6.48 11.22
C THR A 6 -12.46 -4.99 10.87
N THR A 7 -13.63 -4.35 10.72
CA THR A 7 -13.72 -2.91 10.44
C THR A 7 -13.16 -2.08 11.61
N LEU A 8 -13.46 -2.44 12.86
CA LEU A 8 -12.90 -1.77 14.03
C LEU A 8 -11.38 -1.92 14.08
N SER A 9 -10.85 -3.11 13.80
CA SER A 9 -9.41 -3.33 13.72
C SER A 9 -8.74 -2.42 12.68
N ILE A 10 -9.31 -2.33 11.48
CA ILE A 10 -8.76 -1.45 10.42
C ILE A 10 -8.77 0.00 10.89
N LEU A 11 -9.89 0.48 11.44
CA LEU A 11 -10.02 1.86 11.90
C LEU A 11 -9.03 2.19 13.02
N ILE A 12 -8.87 1.30 14.00
CA ILE A 12 -7.94 1.47 15.13
C ILE A 12 -6.50 1.55 14.60
N ILE A 13 -6.07 0.59 13.78
CA ILE A 13 -4.70 0.57 13.26
C ILE A 13 -4.45 1.77 12.35
N THR A 14 -5.41 2.12 11.49
CA THR A 14 -5.30 3.31 10.63
C THR A 14 -5.18 4.59 11.46
N PHE A 15 -5.96 4.73 12.53
CA PHE A 15 -5.91 5.90 13.41
C PHE A 15 -4.56 5.99 14.15
N ILE A 16 -4.05 4.87 14.67
CA ILE A 16 -2.74 4.81 15.32
C ILE A 16 -1.63 5.21 14.35
N VAL A 17 -1.61 4.64 13.14
CA VAL A 17 -0.58 4.96 12.14
C VAL A 17 -0.69 6.40 11.67
N TRP A 18 -1.91 6.92 11.54
CA TRP A 18 -2.12 8.34 11.21
C TRP A 18 -1.55 9.27 12.28
N LEU A 19 -1.74 8.95 13.57
CA LEU A 19 -1.12 9.68 14.68
C LEU A 19 0.41 9.59 14.64
N THR A 20 0.97 8.40 14.43
CA THR A 20 2.43 8.20 14.37
C THR A 20 3.06 8.92 13.19
N ASN A 21 2.41 8.96 12.04
CA ASN A 21 2.86 9.72 10.87
C ASN A 21 2.83 11.24 11.12
N LYS A 22 1.92 11.71 11.98
CA LYS A 22 1.90 13.13 12.38
C LYS A 22 3.07 13.46 13.31
N ALA A 23 3.49 12.50 14.13
CA ALA A 23 4.58 12.66 15.08
C ALA A 23 5.98 12.36 14.51
N THR A 24 6.08 11.61 13.42
CA THR A 24 7.36 11.15 12.85
C THR A 24 7.54 11.60 11.39
N ALA A 25 8.77 11.61 10.88
CA ALA A 25 9.05 11.95 9.48
C ALA A 25 8.66 10.85 8.47
N PHE A 26 8.19 9.69 8.94
CA PHE A 26 7.78 8.58 8.08
C PHE A 26 6.39 8.83 7.51
N LYS A 27 6.27 8.81 6.17
CA LYS A 27 5.00 9.01 5.47
C LYS A 27 4.42 7.70 4.96
N ILE A 28 4.03 6.81 5.87
CA ILE A 28 3.38 5.54 5.50
C ILE A 28 1.91 5.81 5.18
N CYS A 29 1.30 5.09 4.23
CA CYS A 29 -0.15 5.18 3.99
C CYS A 29 -0.93 4.58 5.19
N PRO A 30 -1.70 5.38 5.98
CA PRO A 30 -2.37 4.87 7.19
C PRO A 30 -3.41 3.79 6.91
N VAL A 31 -4.15 3.92 5.80
CA VAL A 31 -5.14 2.94 5.37
C VAL A 31 -4.46 1.64 4.95
N CYS A 32 -3.35 1.74 4.22
CA CYS A 32 -2.59 0.58 3.76
C CYS A 32 -2.05 -0.23 4.94
N ALA A 33 -1.53 0.45 5.98
CA ALA A 33 -1.09 -0.18 7.21
C ALA A 33 -2.25 -0.78 8.02
N GLY A 34 -3.42 -0.13 8.04
CA GLY A 34 -4.62 -0.65 8.69
C GLY A 34 -5.13 -1.94 8.05
N VAL A 35 -5.23 -1.96 6.73
CA VAL A 35 -5.63 -3.13 5.94
C VAL A 35 -4.61 -4.26 6.12
N SER A 36 -3.30 -3.97 5.94
CA SER A 36 -2.26 -5.00 6.02
C SER A 36 -2.09 -5.56 7.43
N GLY A 37 -2.06 -4.69 8.44
CA GLY A 37 -1.94 -5.08 9.84
C GLY A 37 -3.14 -5.91 10.30
N THR A 38 -4.35 -5.55 9.89
CA THR A 38 -5.56 -6.29 10.29
C THR A 38 -5.53 -7.72 9.79
N TRP A 39 -5.19 -7.96 8.52
CA TRP A 39 -5.20 -9.33 8.02
C TRP A 39 -4.05 -10.16 8.61
N VAL A 40 -2.88 -9.57 8.85
CA VAL A 40 -1.77 -10.25 9.55
C VAL A 40 -2.21 -10.68 10.96
N LEU A 41 -2.92 -9.82 11.69
CA LEU A 41 -3.47 -10.15 13.00
C LEU A 41 -4.52 -11.26 12.92
N LEU A 42 -5.41 -11.22 11.92
CA LEU A 42 -6.40 -12.28 11.71
C LEU A 42 -5.75 -13.62 11.37
N THR A 43 -4.71 -13.63 10.51
CA THR A 43 -3.95 -14.82 10.17
C THR A 43 -3.22 -15.37 11.41
N ALA A 44 -2.55 -14.51 12.18
CA ALA A 44 -1.87 -14.90 13.42
C ALA A 44 -2.85 -15.47 14.46
N GLY A 45 -3.98 -14.78 14.69
CA GLY A 45 -5.01 -15.25 15.61
C GLY A 45 -5.63 -16.59 15.17
N SER A 46 -5.79 -16.79 13.87
CA SER A 46 -6.29 -18.04 13.29
C SER A 46 -5.30 -19.20 13.46
N LEU A 47 -4.00 -18.92 13.44
CA LEU A 47 -2.94 -19.92 13.72
C LEU A 47 -2.82 -20.23 15.21
N LEU A 48 -3.07 -19.25 16.07
CA LEU A 48 -3.09 -19.42 17.54
C LEU A 48 -4.37 -20.09 18.06
N GLY A 49 -5.38 -20.29 17.20
CA GLY A 49 -6.67 -20.87 17.59
C GLY A 49 -7.58 -19.92 18.37
N ILE A 50 -7.23 -18.64 18.45
CA ILE A 50 -8.02 -17.59 19.12
C ILE A 50 -9.26 -17.24 18.28
N VAL A 51 -9.14 -17.36 16.95
CA VAL A 51 -10.20 -17.03 15.99
C VAL A 51 -10.42 -18.19 15.03
N GLY A 52 -11.68 -18.41 14.63
CA GLY A 52 -12.05 -19.51 13.73
C GLY A 52 -11.47 -19.33 12.32
N LYS A 53 -10.64 -20.27 11.87
CA LYS A 53 -9.98 -20.24 10.54
C LYS A 53 -10.97 -20.03 9.38
N ASN A 54 -12.08 -20.74 9.38
CA ASN A 54 -13.07 -20.67 8.30
C ASN A 54 -13.89 -19.37 8.34
N GLU A 55 -14.07 -18.79 9.52
CA GLU A 55 -14.93 -17.63 9.72
C GLU A 55 -14.31 -16.32 9.21
N PHE A 56 -12.98 -16.23 9.23
CA PHE A 56 -12.24 -15.05 8.82
C PHE A 56 -11.50 -15.21 7.49
N SER A 57 -11.46 -16.42 6.91
CA SER A 57 -10.75 -16.70 5.65
C SER A 57 -11.13 -15.74 4.51
N LEU A 58 -12.43 -15.48 4.33
CA LEU A 58 -12.92 -14.57 3.29
C LEU A 58 -12.47 -13.12 3.53
N LEU A 59 -12.58 -12.65 4.78
CA LEU A 59 -12.17 -11.29 5.14
C LEU A 59 -10.65 -11.13 5.01
N THR A 60 -9.88 -12.12 5.45
CA THR A 60 -8.43 -12.15 5.27
C THR A 60 -8.06 -12.11 3.78
N ALA A 61 -8.70 -12.92 2.93
CA ALA A 61 -8.47 -12.91 1.49
C ALA A 61 -8.76 -11.53 0.86
N LEU A 62 -9.86 -10.90 1.27
CA LEU A 62 -10.26 -9.58 0.76
C LEU A 62 -9.26 -8.50 1.17
N LEU A 63 -8.74 -8.53 2.40
CA LEU A 63 -7.72 -7.60 2.88
C LEU A 63 -6.34 -7.86 2.27
N MET A 64 -5.97 -9.11 2.04
CA MET A 64 -4.74 -9.47 1.32
C MET A 64 -4.79 -8.91 -0.11
N GLY A 65 -5.90 -9.12 -0.84
CA GLY A 65 -6.12 -8.53 -2.16
C GLY A 65 -6.08 -7.00 -2.13
N GLY A 66 -6.73 -6.38 -1.14
CA GLY A 66 -6.67 -4.92 -0.93
C GLY A 66 -5.24 -4.41 -0.69
N THR A 67 -4.41 -5.20 0.01
CA THR A 67 -2.99 -4.87 0.23
C THR A 67 -2.20 -4.91 -1.08
N VAL A 68 -2.41 -5.93 -1.93
CA VAL A 68 -1.79 -6.03 -3.26
C VAL A 68 -2.15 -4.80 -4.11
N VAL A 69 -3.42 -4.43 -4.16
CA VAL A 69 -3.88 -3.25 -4.91
C VAL A 69 -3.25 -1.98 -4.33
N GLY A 70 -3.26 -1.80 -3.00
CA GLY A 70 -2.63 -0.65 -2.36
C GLY A 70 -1.14 -0.51 -2.68
N ILE A 71 -0.40 -1.63 -2.68
CA ILE A 71 1.01 -1.69 -3.06
C ILE A 71 1.20 -1.34 -4.54
N ALA A 72 0.36 -1.84 -5.45
CA ALA A 72 0.46 -1.54 -6.87
C ALA A 72 0.27 -0.04 -7.15
N TYR A 73 -0.73 0.58 -6.52
CA TYR A 73 -0.98 2.03 -6.66
C TYR A 73 0.08 2.89 -6.00
N GLN A 74 0.62 2.46 -4.85
CA GLN A 74 1.64 3.24 -4.18
C GLN A 74 3.01 3.12 -4.88
N SER A 75 3.33 1.93 -5.42
CA SER A 75 4.56 1.72 -6.19
C SER A 75 4.57 2.43 -7.54
N GLU A 76 3.40 2.58 -8.18
CA GLU A 76 3.22 3.42 -9.39
C GLU A 76 3.76 4.84 -9.18
N LYS A 77 3.49 5.43 -8.01
CA LYS A 77 3.94 6.78 -7.67
C LYS A 77 5.43 6.86 -7.35
N SER A 78 6.05 5.75 -6.96
CA SER A 78 7.45 5.70 -6.57
C SER A 78 8.40 5.49 -7.75
N TRP A 79 7.94 4.89 -8.87
CA TRP A 79 8.80 4.57 -10.01
C TRP A 79 8.44 5.29 -11.31
N HIS A 80 9.43 5.93 -11.96
CA HIS A 80 9.25 6.72 -13.18
C HIS A 80 8.70 5.90 -14.36
N TRP A 81 9.19 4.67 -14.55
CA TRP A 81 8.70 3.77 -15.61
C TRP A 81 7.25 3.32 -15.39
N ALA A 82 6.87 3.12 -14.12
CA ALA A 82 5.51 2.75 -13.73
C ALA A 82 4.51 3.87 -14.02
N ASN A 83 4.91 5.13 -13.77
CA ASN A 83 4.08 6.29 -14.05
C ASN A 83 3.83 6.54 -15.56
N SER A 84 4.76 6.13 -16.43
CA SER A 84 4.58 6.26 -17.89
C SER A 84 3.56 5.26 -18.47
N ASN A 85 3.38 4.10 -17.84
CA ASN A 85 2.45 3.06 -18.30
C ASN A 85 1.64 2.47 -17.13
N PRO A 86 0.75 3.27 -16.52
CA PRO A 86 0.12 2.92 -15.24
C PRO A 86 -0.79 1.69 -15.34
N LEU A 87 -1.43 1.47 -16.49
CA LEU A 87 -2.28 0.31 -16.73
C LEU A 87 -1.47 -0.99 -16.81
N LEU A 88 -0.36 -0.99 -17.56
CA LEU A 88 0.52 -2.15 -17.66
C LEU A 88 1.16 -2.47 -16.32
N TRP A 89 1.56 -1.45 -15.56
CA TRP A 89 2.10 -1.62 -14.21
C TRP A 89 1.10 -2.32 -13.28
N LYS A 90 -0.15 -1.85 -13.25
CA LYS A 90 -1.22 -2.42 -12.43
C LYS A 90 -1.49 -3.87 -12.82
N ILE A 91 -1.57 -4.18 -14.11
CA ILE A 91 -1.79 -5.55 -14.58
C ILE A 91 -0.64 -6.46 -14.13
N LEU A 92 0.61 -6.00 -14.29
CA LEU A 92 1.80 -6.78 -13.96
C LEU A 92 1.96 -7.03 -12.46
N PHE A 93 1.45 -6.15 -11.59
CA PHE A 93 1.54 -6.33 -10.13
C PHE A 93 0.31 -7.00 -9.54
N ILE A 94 -0.89 -6.61 -9.97
CA ILE A 94 -2.14 -7.06 -9.35
C ILE A 94 -2.41 -8.52 -9.70
N LEU A 95 -2.25 -8.93 -10.96
CA LEU A 95 -2.53 -10.32 -11.36
C LEU A 95 -1.66 -11.35 -10.62
N PRO A 96 -0.31 -11.27 -10.65
CA PRO A 96 0.50 -12.21 -9.90
C PRO A 96 0.37 -12.03 -8.39
N GLY A 97 0.12 -10.80 -7.92
CA GLY A 97 -0.10 -10.53 -6.49
C GLY A 97 -1.34 -11.26 -5.96
N ILE A 98 -2.46 -11.23 -6.68
CA ILE A 98 -3.68 -11.96 -6.30
C ILE A 98 -3.43 -13.47 -6.28
N ILE A 99 -2.76 -14.01 -7.32
CA ILE A 99 -2.41 -15.43 -7.38
C ILE A 99 -1.54 -15.82 -6.18
N LEU A 100 -0.52 -15.01 -5.87
CA LEU A 100 0.36 -15.25 -4.74
C LEU A 100 -0.40 -15.24 -3.41
N THR A 101 -1.30 -14.27 -3.21
CA THR A 101 -2.13 -14.23 -1.99
C THR A 101 -3.06 -15.45 -1.87
N TYR A 102 -3.59 -15.95 -2.97
CA TYR A 102 -4.43 -17.15 -2.95
C TYR A 102 -3.63 -18.40 -2.58
N ILE A 103 -2.44 -18.58 -3.15
CA ILE A 103 -1.55 -19.71 -2.81
C ILE A 103 -1.13 -19.66 -1.34
N LEU A 104 -0.80 -18.47 -0.83
CA LEU A 104 -0.42 -18.26 0.56
C LEU A 104 -1.58 -18.56 1.52
N LEU A 105 -2.80 -18.14 1.16
CA LEU A 105 -4.00 -18.42 1.94
C LEU A 105 -4.30 -19.92 2.00
N LEU A 106 -4.09 -20.68 0.92
CA LEU A 106 -4.26 -22.14 0.91
C LEU A 106 -3.21 -22.86 1.76
N ASN A 107 -1.97 -22.36 1.79
CA ASN A 107 -0.87 -22.92 2.58
C ASN A 107 -0.73 -22.22 3.94
N MET A 108 -1.87 -21.90 4.58
CA MET A 108 -1.92 -21.16 5.84
C MET A 108 -1.17 -21.91 6.96
N GLY A 109 -0.01 -21.40 7.32
CA GLY A 109 0.86 -21.96 8.35
C GLY A 109 1.85 -20.92 8.87
N TRP A 110 2.54 -21.23 9.96
CA TRP A 110 3.52 -20.33 10.57
C TRP A 110 4.61 -19.88 9.57
N LYS A 111 5.03 -20.78 8.68
CA LYS A 111 6.01 -20.47 7.62
C LYS A 111 5.46 -19.47 6.60
N ALA A 112 4.20 -19.63 6.19
CA ALA A 112 3.55 -18.72 5.25
C ALA A 112 3.38 -17.33 5.86
N LEU A 113 2.98 -17.24 7.13
CA LEU A 113 2.85 -15.96 7.84
C LEU A 113 4.19 -15.22 7.96
N ILE A 114 5.28 -15.93 8.25
CA ILE A 114 6.61 -15.30 8.32
C ILE A 114 7.03 -14.79 6.93
N LEU A 115 6.80 -15.59 5.88
CA LEU A 115 7.11 -15.20 4.50
C LEU A 115 6.30 -13.97 4.06
N GLU A 116 5.02 -13.93 4.40
CA GLU A 116 4.12 -12.80 4.15
C GLU A 116 4.58 -11.51 4.82
N ILE A 117 4.93 -11.57 6.11
CA ILE A 117 5.45 -10.41 6.85
C ILE A 117 6.77 -9.94 6.23
N ALA A 118 7.65 -10.87 5.84
CA ALA A 118 8.90 -10.52 5.17
C ALA A 118 8.66 -9.81 3.82
N LEU A 119 7.74 -10.32 3.00
CA LEU A 119 7.36 -9.70 1.73
C LEU A 119 6.76 -8.31 1.93
N LEU A 120 5.87 -8.15 2.92
CA LEU A 120 5.30 -6.84 3.27
C LEU A 120 6.37 -5.86 3.76
N ALA A 121 7.29 -6.30 4.60
CA ALA A 121 8.37 -5.45 5.10
C ALA A 121 9.28 -4.97 3.97
N VAL A 122 9.63 -5.87 3.03
CA VAL A 122 10.41 -5.51 1.84
C VAL A 122 9.65 -4.52 0.96
N ALA A 123 8.35 -4.75 0.71
CA ALA A 123 7.53 -3.85 -0.08
C ALA A 123 7.42 -2.46 0.57
N LEU A 124 7.20 -2.40 1.88
CA LEU A 124 7.17 -1.14 2.64
C LEU A 124 8.51 -0.40 2.58
N TYR A 125 9.62 -1.12 2.75
CA TYR A 125 10.96 -0.54 2.66
C TYR A 125 11.25 0.05 1.28
N LEU A 126 10.96 -0.70 0.20
CA LEU A 126 11.20 -0.25 -1.17
C LEU A 126 10.33 0.96 -1.55
N ILE A 127 9.07 0.99 -1.10
CA ILE A 127 8.10 2.02 -1.52
C ILE A 127 8.22 3.30 -0.69
N PHE A 128 8.40 3.17 0.63
CA PHE A 128 8.31 4.31 1.56
C PHE A 128 9.67 4.80 2.08
N ILE A 129 10.68 3.92 2.19
CA ILE A 129 11.98 4.28 2.78
C ILE A 129 13.01 4.64 1.71
N ARG A 130 13.00 3.98 0.54
CA ARG A 130 13.90 4.30 -0.57
C ARG A 130 13.30 5.46 -1.39
N PRO A 131 13.64 6.73 -1.13
CA PRO A 131 12.87 7.85 -1.65
C PRO A 131 13.38 8.19 -3.05
N THR A 132 12.87 7.52 -4.06
CA THR A 132 12.91 8.04 -5.45
C THR A 132 11.99 9.27 -5.62
N THR A 133 11.20 9.57 -4.58
CA THR A 133 10.20 10.64 -4.51
C THR A 133 10.78 12.04 -4.35
N LEU A 134 12.01 12.21 -3.82
CA LEU A 134 12.65 13.53 -3.74
C LEU A 134 13.04 14.05 -5.13
N ILE A 135 13.56 13.18 -5.98
CA ILE A 135 13.96 13.50 -7.36
C ILE A 135 12.73 13.88 -8.20
N ASN A 136 11.61 13.16 -8.06
CA ASN A 136 10.38 13.44 -8.81
C ASN A 136 9.65 14.70 -8.33
N LYS A 137 9.73 15.05 -7.05
CA LYS A 137 9.12 16.27 -6.53
C LYS A 137 9.87 17.51 -7.02
N GLU A 138 11.21 17.46 -7.09
CA GLU A 138 12.01 18.52 -7.71
C GLU A 138 11.80 18.59 -9.22
N LEU A 139 11.72 17.45 -9.92
CA LEU A 139 11.53 17.43 -11.38
C LEU A 139 10.16 17.96 -11.81
N ASN A 140 9.09 17.61 -11.09
CA ASN A 140 7.74 18.11 -11.37
C ASN A 140 7.56 19.56 -10.91
N ALA A 141 8.15 19.96 -9.77
CA ALA A 141 8.14 21.37 -9.35
C ALA A 141 8.88 22.26 -10.36
N SER A 142 10.00 21.78 -10.92
CA SER A 142 10.74 22.47 -11.98
C SER A 142 9.92 22.63 -13.27
N LYS A 143 9.23 21.56 -13.70
CA LYS A 143 8.34 21.63 -14.87
C LYS A 143 7.14 22.57 -14.69
N ASP A 144 6.51 22.57 -13.52
CA ASP A 144 5.40 23.48 -13.24
C ASP A 144 5.87 24.94 -13.15
N LEU A 145 7.06 25.19 -12.58
CA LEU A 145 7.65 26.53 -12.55
C LEU A 145 7.94 27.03 -13.97
N GLN A 146 8.52 26.18 -14.83
CA GLN A 146 8.75 26.49 -16.25
C GLN A 146 7.44 26.78 -17.00
N ARG A 147 6.38 26.01 -16.75
CA ARG A 147 5.07 26.21 -17.38
C ARG A 147 4.40 27.51 -16.93
N ILE A 148 4.49 27.85 -15.64
CA ILE A 148 3.98 29.12 -15.10
C ILE A 148 4.75 30.30 -15.71
N GLU A 149 6.07 30.18 -15.87
CA GLU A 149 6.91 31.23 -16.45
C GLU A 149 6.66 31.41 -17.95
N GLU A 150 6.39 30.32 -18.68
CA GLU A 150 5.98 30.36 -20.08
C GLU A 150 4.60 31.02 -20.25
N LEU A 151 3.64 30.70 -19.38
CA LEU A 151 2.32 31.35 -19.34
C LEU A 151 2.44 32.84 -19.02
N LYS A 152 3.33 33.22 -18.08
CA LYS A 152 3.60 34.62 -17.74
C LYS A 152 4.22 35.39 -18.91
N LYS A 153 5.10 34.77 -19.70
CA LYS A 153 5.63 35.36 -20.95
C LYS A 153 4.53 35.55 -22.00
N LYS A 154 3.64 34.56 -22.18
CA LYS A 154 2.52 34.67 -23.13
C LYS A 154 1.55 35.79 -22.72
N LEU A 155 1.28 35.95 -21.42
CA LEU A 155 0.44 37.03 -20.89
C LEU A 155 1.08 38.42 -21.04
N LYS A 156 2.41 38.54 -20.94
CA LYS A 156 3.12 39.82 -21.17
C LYS A 156 3.02 40.33 -22.60
N ASN A 157 2.74 39.46 -23.57
CA ASN A 157 2.57 39.83 -24.98
C ASN A 157 1.09 40.12 -25.34
N CYS A 158 0.17 40.09 -24.36
CA CYS A 158 -1.25 40.37 -24.57
C CYS A 158 -1.67 41.81 -24.15
N CYS A 159 -0.73 42.74 -24.03
CA CYS A 159 -0.99 44.17 -23.85
C CYS A 159 -0.03 45.00 -24.71
#